data_AF-A0A933R857-F1
#
_entry.id   AF-A0A933R857-F1
#
_cell.length_a   1.000
_cell.length_b   1.000
_cell.length_c   1.000
_cell.angle_alpha   90.00
_cell.angle_beta   90.00
_cell.angle_gamma   90.00
#
_symmetry.space_group_name_H-M   'P 1'
#
loop_
_entity.id
_entity.type
_entity.pdbx_description
1 polymer ?
#
loop_
_entity_poly.entity_id
_entity_poly.type
_entity_poly.pdbx_seq_one_letter_code
_entity_poly.pdbx_strand_id
1 'polypeptide(L)'
;MSRPRSPRRPREPRVDPARAEQRAATITALRARGALDIPDSLPIAERHDDLIAALRDHQVVIVAGETGSGKSTQLPKLCLELGRGVGGLIGHTQPRRVAARTIAERLAEEMGVDLGAEVGYAV
;
A
#
# COMPACT_ATOMS: atom_id res chain seq x y z
N MET A 1 -21.33 33.43 -4.72
CA MET A 1 -21.56 32.19 -3.94
C MET A 1 -21.14 31.00 -4.79
N SER A 2 -20.08 30.29 -4.42
CA SER A 2 -19.54 29.17 -5.20
C SER A 2 -20.34 27.89 -4.91
N ARG A 3 -20.87 27.24 -5.94
CA ARG A 3 -21.61 25.98 -5.79
C ARG A 3 -20.68 24.87 -5.27
N PRO A 4 -21.12 24.02 -4.33
CA PRO A 4 -20.34 22.87 -3.91
C PRO A 4 -20.16 21.92 -5.11
N ARG A 5 -18.92 21.50 -5.37
CA ARG A 5 -18.61 20.53 -6.44
C ARG A 5 -19.24 19.20 -6.07
N SER A 6 -20.09 18.63 -6.94
CA SER A 6 -20.56 17.25 -6.79
C SER A 6 -19.37 16.30 -6.64
N PRO A 7 -19.46 15.29 -5.75
CA PRO A 7 -18.45 14.26 -5.65
C PRO A 7 -18.30 13.61 -7.03
N ARG A 8 -17.08 13.61 -7.56
CA ARG A 8 -16.79 12.93 -8.82
C ARG A 8 -17.07 11.44 -8.60
N ARG A 9 -18.01 10.87 -9.36
CA ARG A 9 -18.17 9.40 -9.40
C ARG A 9 -16.80 8.78 -9.71
N PRO A 10 -16.36 7.77 -8.96
CA PRO A 10 -15.16 7.02 -9.32
C PRO A 10 -15.31 6.54 -10.77
N ARG A 11 -14.32 6.84 -11.62
CA ARG A 11 -14.23 6.15 -12.91
C ARG A 11 -14.00 4.68 -12.57
N GLU A 12 -14.89 3.80 -13.01
CA GLU A 12 -14.64 2.36 -12.89
C GLU A 12 -13.31 2.07 -13.58
N PRO A 13 -12.29 1.59 -12.84
CA PRO A 13 -11.05 1.22 -13.47
C PRO A 13 -11.37 0.08 -14.43
N ARG A 14 -11.06 0.26 -15.72
CA ARG A 14 -11.04 -0.84 -16.69
C ARG A 14 -9.85 -1.72 -16.34
N VAL A 15 -10.04 -2.59 -15.37
CA VAL A 15 -9.05 -3.62 -15.03
C VAL A 15 -9.36 -4.83 -15.88
N ASP A 16 -8.34 -5.33 -16.56
CA ASP A 16 -8.42 -6.64 -17.21
C ASP A 16 -8.69 -7.71 -16.13
N PRO A 17 -9.80 -8.45 -16.20
CA PRO A 17 -10.16 -9.45 -15.19
C PRO A 17 -9.06 -10.49 -14.96
N ALA A 18 -8.38 -10.92 -16.02
CA ALA A 18 -7.30 -11.91 -15.92
C ALA A 18 -6.11 -11.35 -15.13
N ARG A 19 -5.78 -10.05 -15.34
CA ARG A 19 -4.73 -9.39 -14.55
C ARG A 19 -5.15 -9.19 -13.10
N ALA A 20 -6.41 -8.88 -12.84
CA ALA A 20 -6.93 -8.74 -11.49
C ALA A 20 -6.85 -10.07 -10.73
N GLU A 21 -7.28 -11.15 -11.35
CA GLU A 21 -7.22 -12.51 -10.80
C GLU A 21 -5.76 -12.92 -10.49
N GLN A 22 -4.85 -12.72 -11.45
CA GLN A 22 -3.43 -13.00 -11.24
C GLN A 22 -2.85 -12.21 -10.05
N ARG A 23 -3.19 -10.91 -9.92
CA ARG A 23 -2.74 -10.08 -8.79
C ARG A 23 -3.35 -10.52 -7.46
N ALA A 24 -4.62 -10.93 -7.45
CA ALA A 24 -5.26 -11.48 -6.26
C ALA A 24 -4.58 -12.77 -5.80
N ALA A 25 -4.22 -13.65 -6.74
CA ALA A 25 -3.44 -14.86 -6.46
C ALA A 25 -2.06 -14.52 -5.89
N THR A 26 -1.33 -13.57 -6.50
CA THR A 26 -0.04 -13.09 -5.98
C THR A 26 -0.16 -12.53 -4.57
N ILE A 27 -1.13 -11.66 -4.30
CA ILE A 27 -1.36 -11.08 -2.96
C ILE A 27 -1.68 -12.18 -1.94
N THR A 28 -2.48 -13.17 -2.32
CA THR A 28 -2.79 -14.32 -1.46
C THR A 28 -1.53 -15.13 -1.13
N ALA A 29 -0.68 -15.38 -2.13
CA ALA A 29 0.59 -16.08 -1.94
C ALA A 29 1.58 -15.29 -1.05
N LEU A 30 1.65 -13.96 -1.21
CA LEU A 30 2.45 -13.07 -0.36
C LEU A 30 2.01 -13.16 1.11
N ARG A 31 0.70 -13.13 1.38
CA ARG A 31 0.17 -13.30 2.75
C ARG A 31 0.48 -14.66 3.34
N ALA A 32 0.26 -15.72 2.56
CA ALA A 32 0.44 -17.09 3.04
C ALA A 32 1.89 -17.39 3.50
N ARG A 33 2.87 -16.66 2.97
CA ARG A 33 4.29 -16.78 3.36
C ARG A 33 4.78 -15.70 4.33
N GLY A 34 3.90 -14.86 4.87
CA GLY A 34 4.26 -13.79 5.81
C GLY A 34 4.96 -12.57 5.18
N ALA A 35 4.94 -12.42 3.85
CA ALA A 35 5.63 -11.31 3.20
C ALA A 35 5.00 -9.94 3.50
N LEU A 36 3.73 -9.91 3.94
CA LEU A 36 3.05 -8.68 4.33
C LEU A 36 3.13 -8.38 5.83
N ASP A 37 3.80 -9.24 6.60
CA ASP A 37 3.86 -9.12 8.05
C ASP A 37 4.62 -7.84 8.44
N ILE A 38 4.15 -7.24 9.53
CA ILE A 38 4.72 -6.02 10.09
C ILE A 38 5.53 -6.43 11.32
N PRO A 39 6.80 -6.02 11.44
CA PRO A 39 7.57 -6.27 12.65
C PRO A 39 6.93 -5.62 13.88
N ASP A 40 6.71 -6.43 14.93
CA ASP A 40 6.12 -5.97 16.20
C ASP A 40 6.94 -4.86 16.90
N SER A 41 8.22 -4.72 16.52
CA SER A 41 9.09 -3.66 17.04
C SER A 41 8.78 -2.25 16.51
N LEU A 42 7.92 -2.13 15.49
CA LEU A 42 7.56 -0.85 14.92
C LEU A 42 6.29 -0.28 15.57
N PRO A 43 6.25 1.02 15.94
CA PRO A 43 5.07 1.65 16.54
C PRO A 43 3.78 1.52 15.73
N ILE A 44 3.87 1.35 14.40
CA ILE A 44 2.71 1.14 13.54
C ILE A 44 2.03 -0.22 13.75
N ALA A 45 2.75 -1.23 14.24
CA ALA A 45 2.21 -2.56 14.51
C ALA A 45 1.14 -2.51 15.61
N GLU A 46 1.36 -1.71 16.67
CA GLU A 46 0.39 -1.52 17.76
C GLU A 46 -0.93 -0.88 17.28
N ARG A 47 -0.91 -0.20 16.13
CA ARG A 47 -2.07 0.49 15.54
C ARG A 47 -2.64 -0.26 14.34
N HIS A 48 -2.26 -1.52 14.15
CA HIS A 48 -2.67 -2.34 13.01
C HIS A 48 -4.19 -2.33 12.77
N ASP A 49 -4.96 -2.72 13.78
CA ASP A 49 -6.41 -2.88 13.64
C ASP A 49 -7.12 -1.54 13.39
N ASP A 50 -6.69 -0.48 14.08
CA ASP A 50 -7.17 0.88 13.85
C ASP A 50 -6.94 1.33 12.40
N LEU A 51 -5.75 1.05 11.86
CA LEU A 51 -5.39 1.42 10.49
C LEU A 51 -6.17 0.59 9.46
N ILE A 52 -6.32 -0.71 9.68
CA ILE A 52 -7.11 -1.60 8.82
C ILE A 52 -8.57 -1.13 8.78
N ALA A 53 -9.16 -0.80 9.92
CA ALA A 53 -10.51 -0.24 9.99
C ALA A 53 -10.60 1.10 9.25
N ALA A 54 -9.69 2.03 9.52
CA ALA A 54 -9.68 3.34 8.87
C ALA A 54 -9.58 3.24 7.34
N LEU A 55 -8.65 2.42 6.83
CA LEU A 55 -8.41 2.21 5.39
C LEU A 55 -9.55 1.47 4.68
N ARG A 56 -10.33 0.68 5.42
CA ARG A 56 -11.53 0.00 4.91
C ARG A 56 -12.70 0.97 4.78
N ASP A 57 -12.95 1.74 5.84
CA ASP A 57 -14.19 2.48 6.00
C ASP A 57 -14.14 3.90 5.40
N HIS A 58 -12.94 4.43 5.17
CA HIS A 58 -12.76 5.79 4.69
C HIS A 58 -12.00 5.84 3.36
N GLN A 59 -12.53 6.62 2.41
CA GLN A 59 -11.86 6.84 1.12
C GLN A 59 -10.56 7.65 1.28
N VAL A 60 -10.47 8.50 2.31
CA VAL A 60 -9.31 9.34 2.61
C VAL A 60 -9.00 9.19 4.10
N VAL A 61 -7.76 8.80 4.40
CA VAL A 61 -7.25 8.64 5.76
C VAL A 61 -6.00 9.52 5.90
N ILE A 62 -5.91 10.27 7.00
CA ILE A 62 -4.70 11.01 7.36
C ILE A 62 -4.02 10.23 8.48
N VAL A 63 -2.81 9.72 8.21
CA VAL A 63 -2.01 8.99 9.18
C VAL A 63 -0.86 9.88 9.64
N ALA A 64 -0.86 10.24 10.92
CA ALA A 64 0.21 11.00 11.55
C ALA A 64 1.00 10.10 12.53
N GLY A 65 2.29 10.35 12.64
CA GLY A 65 3.18 9.66 13.58
C GLY A 65 4.61 10.14 13.40
N GLU A 66 5.48 9.92 14.37
CA GLU A 66 6.87 10.36 14.32
C GLU A 66 7.70 9.71 13.21
N THR A 67 8.81 10.33 12.83
CA THR A 67 9.79 9.71 11.91
C THR A 67 10.30 8.41 12.54
N GLY A 68 10.42 7.35 11.75
CA GLY A 68 10.82 6.03 12.25
C GLY A 68 9.67 5.12 12.68
N SER A 69 8.44 5.64 12.77
CA SER A 69 7.27 4.83 13.18
C SER A 69 6.85 3.73 12.19
N GLY A 70 7.51 3.58 11.05
CA GLY A 70 7.19 2.57 10.03
C GLY A 70 6.16 2.95 8.97
N LYS A 71 5.63 4.20 8.96
CA LYS A 71 4.58 4.62 8.00
C LYS A 71 4.92 4.32 6.53
N SER A 72 6.07 4.79 6.05
CA SER A 72 6.39 4.71 4.62
C SER A 72 6.66 3.29 4.13
N THR A 73 7.09 2.39 5.02
CA THR A 73 7.42 1.00 4.68
C THR A 73 6.27 0.04 4.92
N GLN A 74 5.39 0.31 5.90
CA GLN A 74 4.36 -0.65 6.31
C GLN A 74 2.94 -0.32 5.81
N LEU A 75 2.57 0.96 5.61
CA LEU A 75 1.25 1.32 5.05
C LEU A 75 0.97 0.66 3.67
N PRO A 76 1.94 0.53 2.75
CA PRO A 76 1.73 -0.19 1.50
C PRO A 76 1.37 -1.68 1.71
N LYS A 77 1.95 -2.34 2.72
CA LYS A 77 1.63 -3.75 3.04
C LYS A 77 0.22 -3.90 3.59
N LEU A 78 -0.22 -3.01 4.49
CA LEU A 78 -1.61 -2.96 4.98
C LEU A 78 -2.60 -2.74 3.83
N CYS A 79 -2.25 -1.89 2.86
CA CYS A 79 -3.06 -1.70 1.66
C CYS A 79 -3.18 -3.02 0.87
N LEU A 80 -2.08 -3.74 0.65
CA LEU A 80 -2.08 -5.05 0.01
C LEU A 80 -2.90 -6.08 0.79
N GLU A 81 -2.85 -6.06 2.13
CA GLU A 81 -3.64 -6.92 3.02
C GLU A 81 -5.15 -6.66 2.92
N LEU A 82 -5.54 -5.42 2.64
CA LEU A 82 -6.93 -5.08 2.33
C LEU A 82 -7.34 -5.41 0.88
N GLY A 83 -6.45 -6.00 0.10
CA GLY A 83 -6.68 -6.30 -1.32
C GLY A 83 -6.61 -5.06 -2.21
N ARG A 84 -6.14 -3.92 -1.69
CA ARG A 84 -5.78 -2.78 -2.53
C ARG A 84 -4.58 -3.21 -3.37
N GLY A 85 -4.62 -2.99 -4.68
CA GLY A 85 -3.61 -3.51 -5.61
C GLY A 85 -4.09 -4.65 -6.51
N VAL A 86 -5.25 -5.28 -6.23
CA VAL A 86 -5.89 -6.20 -7.18
C VAL A 86 -6.30 -5.45 -8.45
N GLY A 87 -7.03 -4.34 -8.26
CA GLY A 87 -7.54 -3.52 -9.36
C GLY A 87 -6.54 -2.53 -9.96
N GLY A 88 -5.28 -2.51 -9.53
CA GLY A 88 -4.37 -1.42 -9.90
C GLY A 88 -3.01 -1.51 -9.21
N LEU A 89 -2.29 -0.39 -9.17
CA LEU A 89 -1.03 -0.26 -8.42
C LEU A 89 -1.27 0.59 -7.17
N ILE A 90 -0.53 0.30 -6.09
CA ILE A 90 -0.44 1.20 -4.95
C ILE A 90 0.68 2.21 -5.25
N GLY A 91 0.31 3.48 -5.41
CA GLY A 91 1.28 4.55 -5.63
C GLY A 91 1.81 5.08 -4.30
N HIS A 92 3.11 4.89 -4.05
CA HIS A 92 3.80 5.47 -2.89
C HIS A 92 4.69 6.63 -3.34
N THR A 93 4.25 7.86 -3.13
CA THR A 93 4.99 9.05 -3.57
C THR A 93 5.97 9.51 -2.49
N GLN A 94 7.15 9.93 -2.93
CA GLN A 94 8.19 10.46 -2.06
C GLN A 94 8.77 11.74 -2.67
N PRO A 95 8.98 12.81 -1.87
CA PRO A 95 9.48 14.09 -2.40
C PRO A 95 10.95 14.02 -2.82
N ARG A 96 11.70 13.02 -2.35
CA ARG A 96 13.12 12.84 -2.64
C ARG A 96 13.34 11.54 -3.41
N ARG A 97 13.99 11.61 -4.56
CA ARG A 97 14.36 10.45 -5.39
C ARG A 97 15.12 9.37 -4.61
N VAL A 98 16.07 9.76 -3.76
CA VAL A 98 16.83 8.82 -2.92
C VAL A 98 15.91 8.06 -1.96
N ALA A 99 14.95 8.76 -1.34
CA ALA A 99 13.98 8.13 -0.45
C ALA A 99 13.08 7.14 -1.20
N ALA A 100 12.59 7.50 -2.40
CA ALA A 100 11.78 6.60 -3.22
C ALA A 100 12.50 5.29 -3.52
N ARG A 101 13.77 5.37 -3.93
CA ARG A 101 14.61 4.20 -4.24
C ARG A 101 14.86 3.34 -3.01
N THR A 102 15.37 3.92 -1.92
CA THR A 102 15.71 3.17 -0.70
C THR A 102 14.48 2.53 -0.07
N ILE A 103 13.31 3.19 -0.11
CA ILE A 103 12.06 2.62 0.40
C ILE A 103 11.63 1.42 -0.46
N ALA A 104 11.73 1.51 -1.78
CA ALA A 104 11.40 0.39 -2.67
C ALA A 104 12.35 -0.80 -2.49
N GLU A 105 13.66 -0.56 -2.41
CA GLU A 105 14.67 -1.60 -2.14
C GLU A 105 14.37 -2.31 -0.80
N ARG A 106 14.11 -1.53 0.26
CA ARG A 106 13.76 -2.07 1.58
C ARG A 106 12.44 -2.85 1.60
N LEU A 107 11.40 -2.36 0.92
CA LEU A 107 10.13 -3.08 0.82
C LEU A 107 10.29 -4.40 0.08
N ALA A 108 11.07 -4.43 -1.00
CA ALA A 108 11.35 -5.65 -1.75
C ALA A 108 12.07 -6.68 -0.87
N GLU A 109 13.10 -6.24 -0.13
CA GLU A 109 13.84 -7.06 0.83
C GLU A 109 12.93 -7.60 1.95
N GLU A 110 12.16 -6.74 2.61
CA GLU A 110 11.24 -7.14 3.70
C GLU A 110 10.14 -8.11 3.21
N MET A 111 9.69 -7.98 1.95
CA MET A 111 8.67 -8.85 1.35
C MET A 111 9.26 -10.12 0.72
N GLY A 112 10.58 -10.27 0.69
CA GLY A 112 11.27 -11.38 0.03
C GLY A 112 10.93 -11.49 -1.46
N VAL A 113 10.93 -10.35 -2.17
CA VAL A 113 10.67 -10.27 -3.61
C VAL A 113 11.82 -9.55 -4.32
N ASP A 114 11.99 -9.85 -5.60
CA ASP A 114 12.93 -9.11 -6.44
C ASP A 114 12.41 -7.71 -6.73
N LEU A 115 13.30 -6.71 -6.62
CA LEU A 115 12.98 -5.35 -7.03
C LEU A 115 12.66 -5.32 -8.53
N GLY A 116 11.47 -4.80 -8.87
CA GLY A 116 10.91 -4.78 -10.22
C GLY A 116 9.80 -5.81 -10.44
N ALA A 117 9.60 -6.77 -9.53
CA ALA A 117 8.48 -7.68 -9.54
C ALA A 117 7.24 -7.05 -8.87
N GLU A 118 6.93 -7.40 -7.63
CA GLU A 118 5.78 -6.83 -6.90
C GLU A 118 6.06 -5.42 -6.34
N VAL A 119 7.32 -5.08 -6.12
CA VAL A 119 7.77 -3.78 -5.62
C VAL A 119 8.68 -3.14 -6.65
N GLY A 120 8.45 -1.86 -6.97
CA GLY A 120 9.28 -1.10 -7.90
C GLY A 120 9.17 0.41 -7.68
N TYR A 121 9.97 1.18 -8.40
CA TYR A 121 9.96 2.65 -8.34
C TYR A 121 10.17 3.29 -9.72
N ALA A 122 9.75 4.56 -9.84
CA ALA A 122 10.03 5.43 -10.97
C ALA A 122 10.41 6.82 -10.43
N VAL A 123 11.50 7.41 -10.96
CA VAL A 123 12.10 8.66 -10.46
C VAL A 123 12.71 9.51 -11.56
#